data_AF-A0A066VTY0-F1
#
_entry.id   AF-A0A066VTY0-F1
#
_cell.length_a   1.000
_cell.length_b   1.000
_cell.length_c   1.000
_cell.angle_alpha   90.00
_cell.angle_beta   90.00
_cell.angle_gamma   90.00
#
_symmetry.space_group_name_H-M   'P 1'
#
loop_
_entity.id
_entity.type
_entity.pdbx_description
1 polymer ?
#
loop_
_entity_poly.entity_id
_entity_poly.type
_entity_poly.pdbx_seq_one_letter_code
_entity_poly.pdbx_strand_id
1 'polypeptide(L)'
;MPRRVAPQVADSVSRLIAGGFIKAEPAWYAAALQHPTAPLPARFPRPGKSQNAFIQKIERGRKPTKTDRRSAIPNLNPRPITYLEDKVRAQFYRDHPWEAKTPRTLVEPGESISAAESSRMGKAKELRHWGRNPGPEDVVTATLELHQAHELSLSAAYHTTLASYYALRAEHENASRYAVVEAIASGARFGRTQTQRSFEKEGSVLQRNREERMQQQQLQRSVESATAQQNAHSADGLGFSGGLNYLQAARRTR
;
A
#
# COMPACT_ATOMS: atom_id res chain seq x y z
N MET A 1 -41.63 -2.54 14.37
CA MET A 1 -40.72 -1.97 15.40
C MET A 1 -40.37 -0.54 15.02
N PRO A 2 -40.43 0.44 15.94
CA PRO A 2 -40.04 1.82 15.65
C PRO A 2 -38.55 1.87 15.30
N ARG A 3 -38.20 2.59 14.24
CA ARG A 3 -36.81 2.79 13.81
C ARG A 3 -36.11 3.62 14.88
N ARG A 4 -35.09 3.05 15.54
CA ARG A 4 -34.25 3.77 16.50
C ARG A 4 -33.25 4.60 15.71
N VAL A 5 -33.43 5.91 15.69
CA VAL A 5 -32.57 6.85 14.97
C VAL A 5 -31.73 7.59 16.01
N ALA A 6 -30.40 7.42 15.97
CA ALA A 6 -29.46 7.97 16.96
C ALA A 6 -29.63 9.48 17.27
N PRO A 7 -29.89 10.38 16.30
CA PRO A 7 -30.12 11.80 16.61
C PRO A 7 -31.46 12.07 17.32
N GLN A 8 -32.39 11.12 17.37
CA GLN A 8 -33.71 11.29 18.01
C GLN A 8 -33.75 10.75 19.44
N VAL A 9 -32.60 10.49 20.06
CA VAL A 9 -32.55 9.90 21.40
C VAL A 9 -33.11 10.87 22.44
N ALA A 10 -32.79 12.17 22.36
CA ALA A 10 -33.38 13.18 23.23
C ALA A 10 -34.91 13.24 23.09
N ASP A 11 -35.44 13.21 21.87
CA ASP A 11 -36.88 13.18 21.61
C ASP A 11 -37.57 11.91 22.12
N SER A 12 -36.88 10.77 22.09
CA SER A 12 -37.41 9.52 22.63
C SER A 12 -37.46 9.54 24.15
N VAL A 13 -36.44 10.11 24.80
CA VAL A 13 -36.36 10.22 26.26
C VAL A 13 -37.37 11.25 26.76
N SER A 14 -37.55 12.36 26.06
CA SER A 14 -38.58 13.35 26.39
C SER A 14 -39.98 12.74 26.42
N ARG A 15 -40.30 11.89 25.44
CA ARG A 15 -41.57 11.14 25.38
C ARG A 15 -41.70 10.14 26.52
N LEU A 16 -40.62 9.45 26.89
CA LEU A 16 -40.63 8.48 27.98
C LEU A 16 -40.76 9.14 29.36
N ILE A 17 -40.17 10.32 29.57
CA ILE A 17 -40.35 11.14 30.76
C ILE A 17 -41.79 11.64 30.84
N ALA A 18 -42.32 12.18 29.73
CA ALA A 18 -43.71 12.66 29.66
C ALA A 18 -44.74 11.54 29.90
N GLY A 19 -44.45 10.32 29.45
CA GLY A 19 -45.27 9.13 29.70
C GLY A 19 -45.09 8.51 31.08
N GLY A 20 -44.24 9.06 31.95
CA GLY A 20 -43.98 8.53 33.30
C GLY A 20 -43.21 7.20 33.34
N PHE A 21 -42.67 6.75 32.20
CA PHE A 21 -41.88 5.51 32.14
C PHE A 21 -40.48 5.70 32.73
N ILE A 22 -39.92 6.90 32.60
CA ILE A 22 -38.66 7.31 33.23
C ILE A 22 -39.00 8.28 34.35
N LYS A 23 -38.67 7.91 35.59
CA LYS A 23 -39.00 8.70 36.79
C LYS A 23 -38.02 9.85 37.05
N ALA A 24 -36.77 9.71 36.64
CA ALA A 24 -35.72 10.70 36.86
C ALA A 24 -35.04 11.02 35.53
N GLU A 25 -34.83 12.32 35.29
CA GLU A 25 -34.13 12.78 34.10
C GLU A 25 -32.68 12.25 34.07
N PRO A 26 -32.22 11.68 32.94
CA PRO A 26 -30.82 11.28 32.79
C PRO A 26 -29.89 12.50 32.83
N ALA A 27 -28.75 12.39 33.50
CA ALA A 27 -27.79 13.50 33.67
C ALA A 27 -27.30 14.14 32.36
N TRP A 28 -27.31 13.41 31.24
CA TRP A 28 -26.89 13.93 29.92
C TRP A 28 -28.03 14.64 29.16
N TYR A 29 -29.29 14.51 29.58
CA TYR A 29 -30.45 14.98 28.82
C TYR A 29 -30.47 16.51 28.68
N ALA A 30 -30.25 17.24 29.77
CA ALA A 30 -30.11 18.70 29.74
C ALA A 30 -29.02 19.18 28.77
N ALA A 31 -27.86 18.52 28.76
CA ALA A 31 -26.75 18.86 27.85
C ALA A 31 -27.11 18.58 26.37
N ALA A 32 -27.84 17.49 26.09
CA ALA A 32 -28.29 17.15 24.75
C ALA A 32 -29.36 18.12 24.20
N LEU A 33 -30.20 18.70 25.07
CA LEU A 33 -31.14 19.76 24.68
C LEU A 33 -30.42 21.07 24.35
N GLN A 34 -29.35 21.41 25.09
CA GLN A 34 -28.53 22.59 24.82
C GLN A 34 -27.70 22.45 23.54
N HIS A 35 -27.26 21.23 23.23
CA HIS A 35 -26.45 20.92 22.06
C HIS A 35 -27.13 19.85 21.18
N PRO A 36 -28.18 20.21 20.41
CA PRO A 36 -28.90 19.26 19.59
C PRO A 36 -27.99 18.66 18.52
N THR A 37 -28.12 17.35 18.28
CA THR A 37 -27.36 16.67 17.23
C THR A 37 -27.78 17.16 15.84
N ALA A 38 -26.82 17.38 14.94
CA ALA A 38 -27.11 17.75 13.56
C ALA A 38 -27.94 16.65 12.85
N PRO A 39 -29.01 17.00 12.10
CA PRO A 39 -29.76 16.02 11.34
C PRO A 39 -28.88 15.40 10.26
N LEU A 40 -29.06 14.11 10.00
CA LEU A 40 -28.34 13.43 8.92
C LEU A 40 -28.72 14.10 7.59
N PRO A 41 -27.75 14.65 6.82
CA PRO A 41 -28.06 15.27 5.56
C PRO A 41 -28.62 14.23 4.57
N ALA A 42 -29.57 14.66 3.74
CA ALA A 42 -30.01 13.85 2.61
C ALA A 42 -28.82 13.53 1.69
N ARG A 43 -28.86 12.40 0.98
CA ARG A 43 -27.83 12.09 -0.02
C ARG A 43 -27.91 13.11 -1.15
N PHE A 44 -27.01 14.08 -1.15
CA PHE A 44 -27.00 15.15 -2.15
C PHE A 44 -26.39 14.65 -3.47
N PRO A 45 -27.17 14.65 -4.57
CA PRO A 45 -26.61 14.39 -5.88
C PRO A 45 -25.71 15.55 -6.32
N ARG A 46 -24.50 15.26 -6.84
CA ARG A 46 -23.66 16.29 -7.47
C ARG A 46 -23.79 16.28 -8.98
N PRO A 47 -24.00 17.44 -9.64
CA PRO A 47 -24.20 17.54 -11.08
C PRO A 47 -23.01 16.94 -11.85
N GLY A 48 -23.23 15.80 -12.51
CA GLY A 48 -22.22 15.06 -13.28
C GLY A 48 -22.01 15.62 -14.69
N LYS A 49 -20.86 15.31 -15.30
CA LYS A 49 -20.61 15.65 -16.73
C LYS A 49 -21.70 15.07 -17.65
N SER A 50 -22.23 13.88 -17.34
CA SER A 50 -23.34 13.24 -18.07
C SER A 50 -24.66 14.01 -17.94
N GLN A 51 -24.92 14.60 -16.77
CA GLN A 51 -26.11 15.41 -16.54
C GLN A 51 -26.05 16.72 -17.31
N ASN A 52 -24.89 17.38 -17.33
CA ASN A 52 -24.69 18.59 -18.13
C ASN A 52 -24.87 18.28 -19.63
N ALA A 53 -24.36 17.13 -20.10
CA ALA A 53 -24.56 16.70 -21.49
C ALA A 53 -26.03 16.39 -21.81
N PHE A 54 -26.79 15.82 -20.85
CA PHE A 54 -28.23 15.59 -21.00
C PHE A 54 -29.00 16.91 -21.10
N ILE A 55 -28.71 17.88 -20.24
CA ILE A 55 -29.32 19.22 -20.25
C ILE A 55 -29.03 19.93 -21.59
N GLN A 56 -27.76 19.92 -22.03
CA GLN A 56 -27.38 20.51 -23.33
C GLN A 56 -28.09 19.86 -24.54
N LYS A 57 -28.40 18.56 -24.49
CA LYS A 57 -29.16 17.90 -25.57
C LYS A 57 -30.61 18.39 -25.62
N ILE A 58 -31.23 18.60 -24.46
CA ILE A 58 -32.59 19.13 -24.35
C ILE A 58 -32.63 20.58 -24.84
N GLU A 59 -31.68 21.41 -24.42
CA GLU A 59 -31.56 22.81 -24.87
C GLU A 59 -31.41 22.92 -26.39
N ARG A 60 -30.71 21.96 -27.01
CA ARG A 60 -30.55 21.87 -28.48
C ARG A 60 -31.75 21.23 -29.20
N GLY A 61 -32.88 21.01 -28.51
CA GLY A 61 -34.10 20.45 -29.09
C GLY A 61 -34.03 18.97 -29.48
N ARG A 62 -33.00 18.23 -29.03
CA ARG A 62 -32.86 16.80 -29.35
C ARG A 62 -33.62 15.94 -28.34
N LYS A 63 -34.42 14.99 -28.82
CA LYS A 63 -35.12 14.03 -27.96
C LYS A 63 -34.11 13.10 -27.27
N PRO A 64 -34.02 13.08 -25.93
CA PRO A 64 -33.05 12.23 -25.23
C PRO A 64 -33.46 10.76 -25.30
N THR A 65 -32.47 9.90 -25.51
CA THR A 65 -32.65 8.44 -25.55
C THR A 65 -32.89 7.84 -24.14
N LYS A 66 -33.31 6.58 -24.07
CA LYS A 66 -33.50 5.87 -22.77
C LYS A 66 -32.19 5.77 -21.97
N THR A 67 -31.05 5.65 -22.66
CA THR A 67 -29.72 5.63 -22.06
C THR A 67 -29.34 7.01 -21.53
N ASP A 68 -29.65 8.08 -22.28
CA ASP A 68 -29.45 9.47 -21.84
C ASP A 68 -30.25 9.79 -20.57
N ARG A 69 -31.49 9.29 -20.46
CA ARG A 69 -32.30 9.44 -19.23
C ARG A 69 -31.72 8.70 -18.03
N ARG A 70 -31.12 7.52 -18.25
CA ARG A 70 -30.45 6.76 -17.18
C ARG A 70 -29.16 7.44 -16.73
N SER A 71 -28.38 8.00 -17.65
CA SER A 71 -27.13 8.72 -17.32
C SER A 71 -27.36 10.13 -16.77
N ALA A 72 -28.58 10.66 -16.91
CA ALA A 72 -29.04 11.89 -16.25
C ALA A 72 -29.37 11.69 -14.77
N ILE A 73 -29.53 10.45 -14.30
CA ILE A 73 -29.66 10.17 -12.86
C ILE A 73 -28.29 10.46 -12.23
N PRO A 74 -28.22 11.37 -11.24
CA PRO A 74 -26.97 11.72 -10.61
C PRO A 74 -26.40 10.51 -9.88
N ASN A 75 -25.11 10.26 -10.07
CA ASN A 75 -24.41 9.27 -9.25
C ASN A 75 -24.27 9.81 -7.83
N LEU A 76 -24.72 9.03 -6.85
CA LEU A 76 -24.58 9.35 -5.42
C LEU A 76 -23.20 8.96 -4.86
N ASN A 77 -22.36 8.33 -5.67
CA ASN A 77 -21.02 7.91 -5.28
C ASN A 77 -20.08 9.13 -5.17
N PRO A 78 -19.15 9.12 -4.19
CA PRO A 78 -18.12 10.15 -4.11
C PRO A 78 -17.26 10.13 -5.39
N ARG A 79 -16.80 11.30 -5.82
CA ARG A 79 -15.89 11.40 -6.96
C ARG A 79 -14.47 11.02 -6.53
N PRO A 80 -13.69 10.35 -7.39
CA PRO A 80 -12.28 10.17 -7.11
C PRO A 80 -11.60 11.55 -7.03
N ILE A 81 -10.72 11.70 -6.05
CA ILE A 81 -9.86 12.87 -5.91
C ILE A 81 -8.67 12.65 -6.85
N THR A 82 -8.46 13.56 -7.79
CA THR A 82 -7.41 13.43 -8.81
C THR A 82 -6.61 14.72 -8.90
N TYR A 83 -5.30 14.60 -8.80
CA TYR A 83 -4.36 15.71 -8.84
C TYR A 83 -3.53 15.68 -10.14
N LEU A 84 -2.94 16.81 -10.52
CA LEU A 84 -2.03 16.86 -11.69
C LEU A 84 -0.67 16.22 -11.33
N GLU A 85 -0.25 16.46 -10.10
CA GLU A 85 0.84 15.85 -9.34
C GLU A 85 0.87 14.32 -9.55
N ASP A 86 -0.29 13.66 -9.47
CA ASP A 86 -0.40 12.21 -9.58
C ASP A 86 0.01 11.68 -10.96
N LYS A 87 -0.22 12.47 -12.01
CA LYS A 87 0.24 12.11 -13.37
C LYS A 87 1.75 12.17 -13.47
N VAL A 88 2.36 13.20 -12.87
CA VAL A 88 3.81 13.37 -12.84
C VAL A 88 4.45 12.28 -11.99
N ARG A 89 3.90 11.99 -10.80
CA ARG A 89 4.36 10.86 -9.94
C ARG A 89 4.31 9.54 -10.69
N ALA A 90 3.19 9.24 -11.34
CA ALA A 90 3.03 8.00 -12.09
C ALA A 90 4.07 7.87 -13.20
N GLN A 91 4.35 8.95 -13.94
CA GLN A 91 5.38 8.97 -14.97
C GLN A 91 6.79 8.83 -14.35
N PHE A 92 7.09 9.58 -13.30
CA PHE A 92 8.38 9.57 -12.62
C PHE A 92 8.77 8.17 -12.14
N TYR A 93 7.87 7.46 -11.46
CA TYR A 93 8.17 6.12 -10.94
C TYR A 93 8.16 5.03 -12.02
N ARG A 94 7.53 5.26 -13.18
CA ARG A 94 7.68 4.39 -14.35
C ARG A 94 9.07 4.51 -14.94
N ASP A 95 9.55 5.74 -15.08
CA ASP A 95 10.87 6.03 -15.63
C ASP A 95 11.98 5.62 -14.63
N HIS A 96 11.72 5.73 -13.32
CA HIS A 96 12.70 5.49 -12.24
C HIS A 96 12.22 4.42 -11.24
N PRO A 97 12.18 3.14 -11.62
CA PRO A 97 11.68 2.07 -10.75
C PRO A 97 12.52 1.89 -9.47
N TRP A 98 13.82 2.25 -9.51
CA TRP A 98 14.72 2.14 -8.37
C TRP A 98 14.52 3.22 -7.31
N GLU A 99 13.95 4.37 -7.68
CA GLU A 99 13.60 5.42 -6.72
C GLU A 99 12.48 4.96 -5.78
N ALA A 100 11.63 4.03 -6.20
CA ALA A 100 10.61 3.43 -5.33
C ALA A 100 11.22 2.57 -4.20
N LYS A 101 12.48 2.12 -4.35
CA LYS A 101 13.20 1.37 -3.30
C LYS A 101 13.91 2.28 -2.30
N THR A 102 13.93 3.58 -2.54
CA THR A 102 14.50 4.52 -1.57
C THR A 102 13.58 4.58 -0.35
N PRO A 103 14.10 4.36 0.87
CA PRO A 103 13.28 4.38 2.06
C PRO A 103 12.73 5.80 2.29
N ARG A 104 11.43 5.87 2.57
CA ARG A 104 10.72 7.13 2.84
C ARG A 104 9.84 6.98 4.08
N THR A 105 9.81 8.03 4.88
CA THR A 105 8.96 8.11 6.06
C THR A 105 7.60 8.67 5.65
N LEU A 106 6.53 7.90 5.88
CA LEU A 106 5.14 8.35 5.69
C LEU A 106 4.54 8.97 6.96
N VAL A 107 5.30 8.99 8.05
CA VAL A 107 4.90 9.62 9.30
C VAL A 107 4.96 11.13 9.11
N GLU A 108 3.82 11.78 9.18
CA GLU A 108 3.70 13.23 9.09
C GLU A 108 4.27 13.89 10.36
N PRO A 109 5.21 14.84 10.24
CA PRO A 109 5.78 15.52 11.40
C PRO A 109 4.83 16.60 11.93
N GLY A 110 3.86 16.23 12.77
CA GLY A 110 3.03 17.17 13.55
C GLY A 110 2.09 18.09 12.74
N GLU A 111 1.44 19.01 13.45
CA GLU A 111 0.17 19.69 13.06
C GLU A 111 0.28 20.79 11.96
N SER A 112 1.34 20.86 11.16
CA SER A 112 1.42 21.85 10.08
C SER A 112 1.62 21.20 8.71
N ILE A 113 0.53 21.12 7.94
CA ILE A 113 0.51 20.79 6.50
C ILE A 113 1.19 21.92 5.67
N SER A 114 1.62 23.03 6.28
CA SER A 114 1.93 24.25 5.56
C SER A 114 3.13 25.00 6.16
N ALA A 115 4.28 24.90 5.47
CA ALA A 115 5.35 25.91 5.47
C ALA A 115 6.41 25.59 4.40
N ALA A 116 6.66 24.31 4.12
CA ALA A 116 7.67 23.90 3.15
C ALA A 116 7.26 24.20 1.69
N GLU A 117 5.97 24.06 1.35
CA GLU A 117 5.48 24.33 -0.01
C GLU A 117 5.44 25.84 -0.33
N SER A 118 5.04 26.70 0.62
CA SER A 118 4.95 28.14 0.38
C SER A 118 6.31 28.84 0.30
N SER A 119 7.35 28.31 0.94
CA SER A 119 8.69 28.94 0.97
C SER A 119 9.54 28.66 -0.29
N ARG A 120 9.12 27.72 -1.15
CA ARG A 120 9.86 27.31 -2.36
C ARG A 120 9.42 28.09 -3.61
N MET A 121 8.23 28.67 -3.54
CA MET A 121 7.64 29.52 -4.55
C MET A 121 8.55 30.72 -4.88
N GLY A 122 9.07 30.74 -6.11
CA GLY A 122 9.89 31.84 -6.65
C GLY A 122 11.34 31.46 -6.99
N LYS A 123 11.85 30.33 -6.49
CA LYS A 123 13.18 29.77 -6.84
C LYS A 123 13.08 28.48 -7.67
N ALA A 124 11.92 28.24 -8.26
CA ALA A 124 11.55 27.00 -8.96
C ALA A 124 12.45 26.64 -10.16
N LYS A 125 13.25 27.59 -10.67
CA LYS A 125 14.07 27.37 -11.88
C LYS A 125 15.02 26.18 -11.77
N GLU A 126 15.57 25.93 -10.57
CA GLU A 126 16.48 24.81 -10.36
C GLU A 126 16.24 24.12 -9.03
N LEU A 127 16.20 22.79 -9.06
CA LEU A 127 16.02 21.92 -7.90
C LEU A 127 17.15 22.05 -6.86
N ARG A 128 18.29 22.66 -7.23
CA ARG A 128 19.41 22.96 -6.33
C ARG A 128 19.02 23.88 -5.17
N HIS A 129 18.07 24.78 -5.40
CA HIS A 129 17.60 25.73 -4.39
C HIS A 129 16.72 25.09 -3.32
N TRP A 130 16.26 23.86 -3.55
CA TRP A 130 15.33 23.14 -2.68
C TRP A 130 16.06 22.36 -1.59
N GLY A 131 17.35 22.13 -1.77
CA GLY A 131 18.22 21.45 -0.81
C GLY A 131 19.34 20.71 -1.49
N ARG A 132 20.24 20.14 -0.68
CA ARG A 132 21.41 19.41 -1.17
C ARG A 132 21.07 18.01 -1.72
N ASN A 133 19.98 17.40 -1.26
CA ASN A 133 19.52 16.09 -1.72
C ASN A 133 17.99 16.10 -1.85
N PRO A 134 17.45 16.69 -2.94
CA PRO A 134 16.02 16.71 -3.17
C PRO A 134 15.48 15.30 -3.41
N GLY A 135 14.29 15.02 -2.88
CA GLY A 135 13.59 13.76 -3.10
C GLY A 135 12.70 13.79 -4.35
N PRO A 136 12.17 12.63 -4.77
CA PRO A 136 11.20 12.59 -5.87
C PRO A 136 9.94 13.46 -5.71
N GLU A 137 9.47 13.74 -4.48
CA GLU A 137 8.32 14.65 -4.32
C GLU A 137 8.73 16.09 -4.63
N ASP A 138 9.97 16.48 -4.30
CA ASP A 138 10.51 17.79 -4.63
C ASP A 138 10.58 17.99 -6.14
N VAL A 139 10.90 16.93 -6.90
CA VAL A 139 10.84 16.95 -8.37
C VAL A 139 9.41 17.23 -8.83
N VAL A 140 8.43 16.49 -8.33
CA VAL A 140 7.00 16.64 -8.72
C VAL A 140 6.53 18.07 -8.46
N THR A 141 6.76 18.59 -7.27
CA THR A 141 6.37 19.97 -6.91
C THR A 141 7.10 20.99 -7.76
N ALA A 142 8.42 20.83 -8.01
CA ALA A 142 9.17 21.73 -8.89
C ALA A 142 8.65 21.69 -10.32
N THR A 143 8.24 20.53 -10.84
CA THR A 143 7.68 20.42 -12.20
C THR A 143 6.40 21.23 -12.34
N LEU A 144 5.56 21.23 -11.31
CA LEU A 144 4.29 21.94 -11.30
C LEU A 144 4.49 23.44 -11.10
N GLU A 145 5.42 23.82 -10.23
CA GLU A 145 5.81 25.22 -10.09
C GLU A 145 6.39 25.78 -11.39
N LEU A 146 7.25 25.04 -12.09
CA LEU A 146 7.75 25.45 -13.41
C LEU A 146 6.63 25.54 -14.46
N HIS A 147 5.71 24.58 -14.45
CA HIS A 147 4.55 24.59 -15.34
C HIS A 147 3.66 25.82 -15.10
N GLN A 148 3.43 26.17 -13.84
CA GLN A 148 2.58 27.30 -13.45
C GLN A 148 3.27 28.66 -13.61
N ALA A 149 4.54 28.77 -13.22
CA ALA A 149 5.28 30.05 -13.20
C ALA A 149 5.81 30.46 -14.58
N HIS A 150 6.18 29.49 -15.43
CA HIS A 150 6.78 29.77 -16.74
C HIS A 150 5.89 29.35 -17.91
N GLU A 151 4.65 28.91 -17.65
CA GLU A 151 3.68 28.46 -18.66
C GLU A 151 4.24 27.40 -19.63
N LEU A 152 5.25 26.65 -19.18
CA LEU A 152 5.86 25.58 -19.97
C LEU A 152 4.89 24.41 -20.11
N SER A 153 5.01 23.61 -21.17
CA SER A 153 4.27 22.35 -21.22
C SER A 153 4.71 21.43 -20.08
N LEU A 154 3.78 20.61 -19.55
CA LEU A 154 4.08 19.68 -18.46
C LEU A 154 5.30 18.79 -18.78
N SER A 155 5.41 18.34 -20.03
CA SER A 155 6.54 17.54 -20.50
C SER A 155 7.86 18.32 -20.50
N ALA A 156 7.86 19.57 -20.97
CA ALA A 156 9.06 20.41 -20.98
C ALA A 156 9.53 20.72 -19.55
N ALA A 157 8.60 21.10 -18.66
CA ALA A 157 8.88 21.31 -17.26
C ALA A 157 9.47 20.03 -16.62
N TYR A 158 8.87 18.87 -16.90
CA TYR A 158 9.37 17.58 -16.43
C TYR A 158 10.81 17.29 -16.87
N HIS A 159 11.14 17.46 -18.16
CA HIS A 159 12.50 17.26 -18.63
C HIS A 159 13.52 18.21 -17.98
N THR A 160 13.16 19.49 -17.79
CA THR A 160 14.07 20.45 -17.14
C THR A 160 14.34 20.09 -15.68
N THR A 161 13.31 19.71 -14.92
CA THR A 161 13.49 19.26 -13.54
C THR A 161 14.31 17.97 -13.44
N LEU A 162 14.08 16.99 -14.32
CA LEU A 162 14.84 15.74 -14.33
C LEU A 162 16.32 15.97 -14.59
N ALA A 163 16.68 16.85 -15.53
CA ALA A 163 18.08 17.19 -15.77
C ALA A 163 18.75 17.73 -14.50
N SER A 164 18.08 18.62 -13.77
CA SER A 164 18.58 19.15 -12.49
C SER A 164 18.66 18.07 -11.40
N TYR A 165 17.69 17.15 -11.36
CA TYR A 165 17.64 16.04 -10.43
C TYR A 165 18.81 15.06 -10.65
N TYR A 166 19.08 14.69 -11.91
CA TYR A 166 20.21 13.82 -12.25
C TYR A 166 21.55 14.43 -11.90
N ALA A 167 21.72 15.74 -12.17
CA ALA A 167 22.94 16.45 -11.79
C ALA A 167 23.17 16.36 -10.27
N LEU A 168 22.13 16.61 -9.47
CA LEU A 168 22.21 16.53 -8.01
C LEU A 168 22.46 15.11 -7.49
N ARG A 169 21.84 14.09 -8.10
CA ARG A 169 22.09 12.69 -7.75
C ARG A 169 23.52 12.28 -8.05
N ALA A 170 24.05 12.65 -9.20
CA ALA A 170 25.44 12.38 -9.58
C ALA A 170 26.43 13.09 -8.64
N GLU A 171 26.17 14.36 -8.31
CA GLU A 171 26.96 15.11 -7.33
C GLU A 171 26.96 14.44 -5.95
N HIS A 172 25.79 13.98 -5.49
CA HIS A 172 25.66 13.30 -4.21
C HIS A 172 26.40 11.95 -4.19
N GLU A 173 26.29 11.16 -5.26
CA GLU A 173 27.03 9.89 -5.39
C GLU A 173 28.54 10.14 -5.35
N ASN A 174 29.03 11.09 -6.16
CA ASN A 174 30.44 11.44 -6.21
C ASN A 174 30.93 11.91 -4.84
N ALA A 175 30.21 12.85 -4.19
CA ALA A 175 30.56 13.34 -2.87
C ALA A 175 30.63 12.22 -1.82
N SER A 176 29.69 11.27 -1.86
CA SER A 176 29.68 10.12 -0.95
C SER A 176 30.88 9.20 -1.18
N ARG A 177 31.25 8.95 -2.44
CA ARG A 177 32.41 8.11 -2.81
C ARG A 177 33.73 8.75 -2.39
N TYR A 178 33.91 10.04 -2.67
CA TYR A 178 35.12 10.76 -2.28
C TYR A 178 35.24 10.87 -0.76
N ALA A 179 34.15 11.12 -0.03
CA ALA A 179 34.18 11.18 1.43
C ALA A 179 34.70 9.86 2.06
N VAL A 180 34.31 8.70 1.51
CA VAL A 180 34.84 7.41 1.97
C VAL A 180 36.32 7.27 1.65
N VAL A 181 36.76 7.62 0.44
CA VAL A 181 38.16 7.54 0.01
C VAL A 181 39.04 8.44 0.88
N GLU A 182 38.62 9.68 1.11
CA GLU A 182 39.33 10.66 1.94
C GLU A 182 39.41 10.20 3.41
N ALA A 183 38.34 9.62 3.94
CA ALA A 183 38.34 9.07 5.30
C ALA A 183 39.35 7.91 5.43
N ILE A 184 39.40 7.00 4.45
CA ILE A 184 40.38 5.89 4.44
C ILE A 184 41.81 6.43 4.34
N ALA A 185 42.04 7.41 3.44
CA ALA A 185 43.34 8.05 3.30
C ALA A 185 43.79 8.74 4.59
N SER A 186 42.84 9.27 5.37
CA SER A 186 43.06 9.86 6.70
C SER A 186 43.22 8.82 7.82
N GLY A 187 43.20 7.52 7.50
CA GLY A 187 43.38 6.42 8.45
C GLY A 187 42.09 5.91 9.11
N ALA A 188 40.91 6.34 8.66
CA ALA A 188 39.64 5.83 9.17
C ALA A 188 39.47 4.33 8.83
N ARG A 189 39.03 3.55 9.80
CA ARG A 189 38.69 2.13 9.63
C ARG A 189 37.18 1.93 9.72
N PHE A 190 36.56 1.52 8.63
CA PHE A 190 35.14 1.20 8.59
C PHE A 190 34.88 -0.23 9.09
N GLY A 191 33.71 -0.44 9.69
CA GLY A 191 33.23 -1.77 10.03
C GLY A 191 32.80 -2.58 8.81
N ARG A 192 32.05 -3.67 9.04
CA ARG A 192 31.55 -4.53 7.97
C ARG A 192 30.69 -3.76 6.96
N THR A 193 31.00 -3.93 5.68
CA THR A 193 30.26 -3.29 4.58
C THR A 193 28.88 -3.92 4.41
N GLN A 194 27.97 -3.22 3.73
CA GLN A 194 26.64 -3.76 3.43
C GLN A 194 26.73 -5.05 2.61
N THR A 195 27.66 -5.13 1.65
CA THR A 195 27.91 -6.34 0.86
C THR A 195 28.32 -7.52 1.73
N GLN A 196 29.24 -7.32 2.68
CA GLN A 196 29.65 -8.37 3.62
C GLN A 196 28.46 -8.83 4.49
N ARG A 197 27.66 -7.89 5.01
CA ARG A 197 26.45 -8.22 5.77
C ARG A 197 25.44 -9.02 4.94
N SER A 198 25.29 -8.71 3.65
CA SER A 198 24.42 -9.47 2.75
C SER A 198 24.94 -10.89 2.53
N PHE A 199 26.23 -11.07 2.27
CA PHE A 199 26.83 -12.41 2.12
C PHE A 199 26.72 -13.25 3.38
N GLU A 200 26.90 -12.67 4.56
CA GLU A 200 26.71 -13.36 5.84
C GLU A 200 25.27 -13.88 5.99
N LYS A 201 24.28 -13.04 5.64
CA LYS A 201 22.87 -13.43 5.65
C LYS A 201 22.58 -14.53 4.63
N GLU A 202 23.05 -14.38 3.39
CA GLU A 202 22.90 -15.41 2.35
C GLU A 202 23.51 -16.74 2.78
N GLY A 203 24.70 -16.71 3.39
CA GLY A 203 25.37 -17.88 3.93
C GLY A 203 24.53 -18.58 5.00
N SER A 204 23.96 -17.83 5.95
CA SER A 204 23.10 -18.38 6.99
C SER A 204 21.83 -19.05 6.42
N VAL A 205 21.23 -18.46 5.39
CA VAL A 205 20.04 -19.01 4.71
C VAL A 205 20.41 -20.26 3.92
N LEU A 206 21.55 -20.27 3.23
CA LEU A 206 22.01 -21.45 2.49
C LEU A 206 22.32 -22.64 3.40
N GLN A 207 22.91 -22.41 4.57
CA GLN A 207 23.15 -23.45 5.57
C GLN A 207 21.84 -24.05 6.05
N ARG A 208 20.89 -23.20 6.47
CA ARG A 208 19.55 -23.63 6.86
C ARG A 208 18.86 -24.45 5.76
N ASN A 209 18.88 -23.96 4.52
CA ASN A 209 18.26 -24.65 3.38
C ASN A 209 18.92 -26.01 3.10
N ARG A 210 20.23 -26.17 3.35
CA ARG A 210 20.92 -27.47 3.23
C ARG A 210 20.43 -28.46 4.27
N GLU A 211 20.33 -28.02 5.53
CA GLU A 211 19.83 -28.85 6.62
C GLU A 211 18.39 -29.32 6.36
N GLU A 212 17.51 -28.41 5.96
CA GLU A 212 16.12 -28.73 5.61
C GLU A 212 16.03 -29.72 4.43
N ARG A 213 16.86 -29.56 3.39
CA ARG A 213 16.92 -30.51 2.27
C ARG A 213 17.43 -31.89 2.68
N MET A 214 18.42 -31.96 3.57
CA MET A 214 18.93 -33.23 4.09
C MET A 214 17.87 -33.94 4.92
N GLN A 215 17.14 -33.21 5.77
CA GLN A 215 16.00 -33.75 6.53
C GLN A 215 14.90 -34.25 5.60
N GLN A 216 14.55 -33.50 4.55
CA GLN A 216 13.57 -33.94 3.56
C GLN A 216 14.00 -35.21 2.83
N GLN A 217 15.29 -35.31 2.44
CA GLN A 217 15.82 -36.54 1.82
C GLN A 217 15.79 -37.73 2.79
N GLN A 218 16.09 -37.51 4.07
CA GLN A 218 16.00 -38.56 5.08
C GLN A 218 14.55 -39.01 5.29
N LEU A 219 13.61 -38.07 5.36
CA LEU A 219 12.18 -38.37 5.45
C LEU A 219 11.69 -39.13 4.23
N GLN A 220 12.05 -38.69 3.01
CA GLN A 220 11.70 -39.40 1.77
C GLN A 220 12.24 -40.83 1.78
N ARG A 221 13.51 -41.02 2.11
CA ARG A 221 14.11 -42.36 2.24
C ARG A 221 13.42 -43.21 3.30
N SER A 222 13.00 -42.62 4.43
CA SER A 222 12.27 -43.33 5.48
C SER A 222 10.85 -43.74 5.06
N VAL A 223 10.19 -42.90 4.24
CA VAL A 223 8.88 -43.22 3.65
C VAL A 223 9.03 -44.30 2.59
N GLU A 224 10.03 -44.20 1.71
CA GLU A 224 10.36 -45.23 0.71
C GLU A 224 10.69 -46.57 1.36
N SER A 225 11.45 -46.59 2.45
CA SER A 225 11.75 -47.83 3.16
C SER A 225 10.53 -48.39 3.88
N ALA A 226 9.67 -47.54 4.47
CA ALA A 226 8.42 -47.97 5.10
C ALA A 226 7.42 -48.54 4.07
N THR A 227 7.27 -47.92 2.90
CA THR A 227 6.42 -48.46 1.82
C THR A 227 6.97 -49.76 1.26
N ALA A 228 8.30 -49.90 1.12
CA ALA A 228 8.93 -51.16 0.73
C ALA A 228 8.66 -52.28 1.76
N GLN A 229 8.74 -51.98 3.06
CA GLN A 229 8.42 -52.94 4.13
C GLN A 229 6.93 -53.33 4.15
N GLN A 230 6.01 -52.38 3.94
CA GLN A 230 4.58 -52.68 3.83
C GLN A 230 4.26 -53.54 2.61
N ASN A 231 4.89 -53.29 1.46
CA ASN A 231 4.74 -54.13 0.28
C ASN A 231 5.30 -55.55 0.51
N ALA A 232 6.41 -55.69 1.22
CA ALA A 232 6.96 -56.99 1.60
C ALA A 232 6.02 -57.75 2.56
N HIS A 233 5.50 -57.10 3.60
CA HIS A 233 4.51 -57.72 4.50
C HIS A 233 3.18 -58.06 3.82
N SER A 234 2.76 -57.28 2.83
CA SER A 234 1.57 -57.58 2.03
C SER A 234 1.78 -58.78 1.10
N ALA A 235 2.99 -58.97 0.58
CA ALA A 235 3.37 -60.14 -0.21
C ALA A 235 3.43 -61.43 0.64
N ASP A 236 3.89 -61.32 1.89
CA ASP A 236 3.94 -62.46 2.84
C ASP A 236 2.55 -62.88 3.37
N GLY A 237 1.53 -62.00 3.29
CA GLY A 237 0.19 -62.26 3.83
C GLY A 237 -0.78 -63.01 2.92
N LEU A 238 -0.55 -63.05 1.60
CA LEU A 238 -1.46 -63.69 0.62
C LEU A 238 -0.73 -64.42 -0.53
N GLY A 239 0.62 -64.46 -0.52
CA GLY A 239 1.41 -65.20 -1.49
C GLY A 239 1.59 -66.67 -1.11
N PHE A 240 1.21 -67.59 -1.99
CA PHE A 240 1.44 -69.04 -1.85
C PHE A 240 2.93 -69.31 -1.56
N SER A 241 3.26 -69.65 -0.31
CA SER A 241 4.64 -69.69 0.20
C SER A 241 5.49 -70.87 -0.32
N GLY A 242 5.06 -71.57 -1.37
CA GLY A 242 5.77 -72.69 -1.99
C GLY A 242 6.26 -73.78 -1.03
N GLY A 243 5.65 -73.94 0.15
CA GLY A 243 6.08 -74.88 1.18
C GLY A 243 7.36 -74.51 1.97
N LEU A 244 7.97 -73.34 1.77
CA LEU A 244 9.21 -72.94 2.48
C LEU A 244 9.02 -72.83 4.00
N ASN A 245 7.86 -72.33 4.45
CA ASN A 245 7.51 -72.26 5.87
C ASN A 245 7.41 -73.65 6.52
N TYR A 246 6.98 -74.66 5.76
CA TYR A 246 6.91 -76.06 6.21
C TYR A 246 8.31 -76.66 6.41
N LEU A 247 9.25 -76.37 5.51
CA LEU A 247 10.65 -76.83 5.60
C LEU A 247 11.39 -76.19 6.78
N GLN A 248 11.12 -74.92 7.08
CA GLN A 248 11.70 -74.25 8.25
C GLN A 248 11.12 -74.77 9.58
N ALA A 249 9.83 -75.11 9.63
CA ALA A 249 9.22 -75.74 10.80
C ALA A 249 9.80 -77.13 11.07
N ALA A 250 10.02 -77.94 10.03
CA ALA A 250 10.62 -79.27 10.13
C ALA A 250 12.09 -79.26 10.60
N ARG A 251 12.81 -78.14 10.39
CA ARG A 251 14.19 -77.97 10.88
C ARG A 251 14.27 -77.61 12.36
N ARG A 252 13.19 -77.09 12.97
CA ARG A 252 13.16 -76.71 14.39
C ARG A 252 12.81 -77.87 15.33
N THR A 253 12.45 -79.04 14.80
CA THR A 253 12.04 -80.23 15.57
C THR A 253 13.13 -81.31 15.64
N ARG A 254 14.41 -80.92 15.61
CA ARG A 254 15.54 -81.77 16.01
C ARG A 254 16.34 -81.02 17.06
#